data_AF-A0A1X6YYN5-F1
#
_entry.id   AF-A0A1X6YYN5-F1
#
_cell.length_a   1.000
_cell.length_b   1.000
_cell.length_c   1.000
_cell.angle_alpha   90.00
_cell.angle_beta   90.00
_cell.angle_gamma   90.00
#
_symmetry.space_group_name_H-M   'P 1'
#
loop_
_entity.id
_entity.type
_entity.pdbx_description
1 polymer ?
#
loop_
_entity_poly.entity_id
_entity_poly.type
_entity_poly.pdbx_seq_one_letter_code
_entity_poly.pdbx_strand_id
1 'polypeptide(L)' 'MTDISAAGPRRPYHFVPVLGWIIRDLERDFRGNIGYAALIAVTALILAVKTWGLVALGLTALASVPVMFVILILLTRG' A
#
# COMPACT_ATOMS: atom_id res chain seq x y z
N MET A 1 -16.84 -21.46 33.06
CA MET A 1 -17.26 -20.09 32.70
C MET A 1 -16.30 -19.62 31.61
N THR A 2 -16.69 -19.76 30.34
CA THR A 2 -15.85 -19.44 29.19
C THR A 2 -16.08 -17.98 28.82
N ASP A 3 -15.10 -17.12 29.12
CA ASP A 3 -15.10 -15.75 28.62
C ASP A 3 -14.88 -15.79 27.11
N ILE A 4 -15.96 -15.57 26.36
CA ILE A 4 -15.91 -15.28 24.93
C ILE A 4 -15.37 -13.85 24.83
N SER A 5 -14.06 -13.69 25.02
CA SER A 5 -13.39 -12.41 24.81
C SER A 5 -13.74 -11.91 23.42
N ALA A 6 -14.53 -10.83 23.37
CA ALA A 6 -15.01 -10.22 22.16
C ALA A 6 -13.84 -10.03 21.19
N ALA A 7 -13.86 -10.79 20.08
CA ALA A 7 -12.87 -10.60 19.03
C ALA A 7 -13.01 -9.16 18.52
N GLY A 8 -12.01 -8.33 18.84
CA GLY A 8 -11.99 -6.92 18.44
C GLY A 8 -12.18 -6.75 16.93
N PRO A 9 -12.61 -5.56 16.46
CA PRO A 9 -13.06 -5.33 15.09
C PRO A 9 -12.04 -5.86 14.07
N ARG A 10 -12.41 -6.94 13.37
CA ARG A 10 -11.53 -7.61 12.40
C ARG A 10 -11.55 -6.78 11.12
N ARG A 11 -10.59 -5.85 10.97
CA ARG A 11 -10.52 -5.01 9.77
C ARG A 11 -10.24 -5.89 8.54
N PRO A 12 -11.10 -5.88 7.51
CA PRO A 12 -11.00 -6.81 6.38
C PRO A 12 -9.70 -6.63 5.57
N TYR A 13 -9.07 -5.46 5.66
CA TYR A 13 -7.83 -5.11 4.96
C TYR A 13 -6.60 -5.89 5.44
N HIS A 14 -6.63 -6.52 6.62
CA HIS A 14 -5.52 -7.36 7.11
C HIS A 14 -5.50 -8.78 6.53
N PHE A 15 -6.55 -9.21 5.82
CA PHE A 15 -6.63 -10.56 5.25
C PHE A 15 -5.92 -10.72 3.91
N VAL A 16 -5.51 -9.62 3.26
CA VAL A 16 -4.72 -9.72 2.03
C VAL A 16 -3.29 -10.13 2.43
N PRO A 17 -2.80 -11.32 2.06
CA PRO A 17 -1.56 -11.86 2.63
C PRO A 17 -0.33 -10.98 2.34
N VAL A 18 -0.30 -10.33 1.18
CA VAL A 18 0.82 -9.45 0.79
C VAL A 18 0.62 -8.02 1.27
N LEU A 19 -0.54 -7.41 0.99
CA LEU A 19 -0.81 -6.01 1.35
C LEU A 19 -1.06 -5.82 2.85
N GLY A 20 -1.77 -6.76 3.49
CA GLY A 20 -2.12 -6.71 4.90
C GLY A 20 -0.91 -6.87 5.83
N TRP A 21 0.21 -7.41 5.36
CA TRP A 21 1.46 -7.42 6.11
C TRP A 21 2.14 -6.05 6.09
N ILE A 22 2.29 -5.43 4.91
CA ILE A 22 2.87 -4.09 4.76
C ILE A 22 2.08 -3.05 5.58
N ILE A 23 0.75 -3.13 5.56
CA ILE A 23 -0.13 -2.23 6.32
C ILE A 23 0.12 -2.36 7.82
N ARG A 24 0.20 -3.59 8.34
CA ARG A 24 0.49 -3.84 9.78
C ARG A 24 1.88 -3.34 10.18
N ASP A 25 2.86 -3.47 9.30
CA ASP A 25 4.21 -2.99 9.55
C ASP A 25 4.30 -1.46 9.56
N LEU A 26 3.58 -0.78 8.68
CA LEU A 26 3.45 0.69 8.69
C LEU A 26 2.66 1.21 9.90
N GLU A 27 1.65 0.47 10.37
CA GLU A 27 0.90 0.82 11.59
C GLU A 27 1.77 0.70 12.85
N ARG A 28 2.72 -0.24 12.89
CA ARG A 28 3.64 -0.42 14.02
C ARG A 28 4.67 0.69 14.12
N ASP A 29 5.36 0.98 13.02
CA ASP A 29 6.30 2.09 12.93
C ASP A 29 6.34 2.66 11.52
N PHE A 30 5.57 3.73 11.31
CA PHE A 30 5.50 4.38 10.01
C PHE A 30 6.85 4.96 9.59
N ARG A 31 7.58 5.61 10.52
CA ARG A 31 8.77 6.39 10.18
C ARG A 31 9.96 5.48 9.89
N GLY A 32 10.07 4.36 10.59
CA GLY A 32 11.05 3.31 10.31
C GLY A 32 10.72 2.48 9.07
N ASN A 33 9.44 2.15 8.84
CA ASN A 33 9.08 1.16 7.82
C ASN A 33 8.67 1.75 6.47
N ILE A 34 8.42 3.06 6.36
CA ILE A 34 8.02 3.69 5.08
C ILE A 34 9.06 3.49 3.97
N GLY A 35 10.35 3.55 4.30
CA GLY A 35 11.43 3.33 3.34
C GLY A 35 11.44 1.91 2.78
N TYR A 36 11.21 0.91 3.63
CA TYR A 36 11.11 -0.49 3.22
C TYR A 36 9.86 -0.74 2.36
N ALA A 37 8.72 -0.14 2.71
CA ALA A 37 7.50 -0.25 1.90
C ALA A 37 7.71 0.35 0.49
N ALA A 38 8.35 1.52 0.40
CA ALA A 38 8.70 2.12 -0.88
C ALA A 38 9.67 1.24 -1.69
N LEU A 39 10.69 0.67 -1.03
CA LEU A 39 11.64 -0.25 -1.67
C LEU A 39 10.94 -1.49 -2.24
N ILE A 40 10.06 -2.13 -1.46
CA ILE A 40 9.28 -3.29 -1.90
C ILE A 40 8.40 -2.93 -3.10
N ALA A 41 7.75 -1.76 -3.07
CA ALA A 41 6.92 -1.29 -4.19
C ALA A 41 7.75 -1.07 -5.46
N VAL A 42 8.94 -0.48 -5.36
CA VAL A 42 9.86 -0.31 -6.50
C VAL A 42 10.35 -1.65 -7.02
N THR A 43 10.72 -2.59 -6.13
CA THR A 43 11.11 -3.94 -6.54
C THR A 43 9.97 -4.66 -7.27
N ALA A 44 8.74 -4.58 -6.77
CA ALA A 44 7.56 -5.13 -7.41
C ALA A 44 7.32 -4.51 -8.80
N LEU A 45 7.52 -3.19 -8.94
CA LEU A 45 7.43 -2.50 -10.23
C LEU A 45 8.50 -3.01 -11.21
N ILE A 46 9.76 -3.14 -10.77
CA ILE A 46 10.84 -3.68 -11.61
C ILE A 46 10.51 -5.10 -12.10
N LEU A 47 9.97 -5.95 -11.21
CA LEU A 47 9.53 -7.28 -11.58
C LEU A 47 8.38 -7.24 -12.59
N ALA A 48 7.39 -6.36 -12.39
CA ALA A 48 6.29 -6.17 -13.34
C ALA A 48 6.79 -5.70 -14.71
N VAL A 49 7.76 -4.79 -14.75
CA VAL A 49 8.39 -4.35 -16.01
C VAL A 49 9.17 -5.48 -16.66
N LYS A 50 9.87 -6.31 -15.89
CA LYS A 50 10.55 -7.50 -16.44
C LYS A 50 9.57 -8.52 -17.01
N THR A 51 8.37 -8.66 -16.43
CA THR A 51 7.35 -9.63 -16.90
C THR A 51 6.51 -9.10 -18.06
N TRP A 52 6.14 -7.81 -18.07
CA TRP A 52 5.15 -7.23 -18.99
C TRP A 52 5.68 -6.04 -19.82
N GLY A 53 6.92 -5.63 -19.61
CA GLY A 53 7.56 -4.53 -20.34
C GLY A 53 6.88 -3.17 -20.11
N LEU A 54 6.68 -2.43 -21.20
CA LEU A 54 6.14 -1.07 -21.18
C LEU A 54 4.71 -0.98 -20.61
N VAL A 55 3.92 -2.06 -20.75
CA VAL A 55 2.52 -2.09 -20.26
C VAL A 55 2.48 -1.89 -18.74
N ALA A 56 3.40 -2.49 -17.99
CA ALA A 56 3.48 -2.31 -16.54
C ALA A 56 3.71 -0.85 -16.14
N LEU A 57 4.57 -0.13 -16.90
CA LEU A 57 4.79 1.30 -16.69
C LEU A 57 3.54 2.12 -17.02
N GLY A 58 2.86 1.80 -18.12
CA GLY A 58 1.60 2.44 -18.50
C GLY A 58 0.51 2.28 -17.43
N LEU A 59 0.33 1.07 -16.90
CA LEU A 59 -0.62 0.82 -15.81
C LEU A 59 -0.22 1.49 -14.50
N THR A 60 1.07 1.55 -14.18
CA THR A 60 1.57 2.24 -12.98
C THR A 60 1.34 3.75 -13.09
N ALA A 61 1.58 4.33 -14.27
CA ALA A 61 1.27 5.74 -14.54
C ALA A 61 -0.23 6.00 -14.47
N LEU A 62 -1.07 5.10 -14.99
CA LEU A 62 -2.53 5.22 -14.90
C LEU A 62 -3.00 5.15 -13.44
N ALA A 63 -2.43 4.25 -12.64
CA ALA A 63 -2.73 4.13 -11.21
C ALA A 63 -2.28 5.35 -10.40
N SER A 64 -1.26 6.11 -10.85
CA SER A 64 -0.81 7.33 -10.18
C SER A 64 -1.65 8.57 -10.51
N VAL A 65 -2.48 8.54 -11.56
CA VAL A 65 -3.39 9.64 -11.92
C VAL A 65 -4.27 10.11 -10.75
N PRO A 66 -5.03 9.25 -10.04
CA PRO A 66 -5.82 9.69 -8.89
C PRO A 66 -4.96 10.25 -7.75
N VAL A 67 -3.74 9.73 -7.57
CA VAL A 67 -2.78 10.25 -6.57
C VAL A 67 -2.40 11.69 -6.91
N MET A 68 -2.09 11.97 -8.17
CA MET A 68 -1.79 13.33 -8.62
C MET A 68 -2.98 14.27 -8.44
N PHE A 69 -4.20 13.83 -8.74
CA PHE A 69 -5.40 14.62 -8.45
C PHE A 69 -5.54 14.95 -6.96
N VAL A 70 -5.35 13.98 -6.07
CA VAL A 70 -5.38 14.20 -4.62
C VAL A 70 -4.30 15.20 -4.20
N ILE A 71 -3.07 15.04 -4.69
CA ILE A 71 -1.96 15.96 -4.39
C ILE A 71 -2.31 17.38 -4.85
N LEU A 72 -2.82 17.55 -6.07
CA LEU A 72 -3.20 18.86 -6.61
C LEU A 72 -4.35 19.50 -5.81
N ILE A 73 -5.34 18.71 -5.40
CA ILE A 73 -6.44 19.18 -4.56
C ILE A 73 -5.91 19.63 -3.19
N LEU A 74 -5.04 18.83 -2.56
CA LEU A 74 -4.42 19.17 -1.27
C LEU A 74 -3.58 20.44 -1.39
N LEU A 75 -2.76 20.54 -2.42
CA LEU A 75 -1.94 21.72 -2.71
C LEU A 75 -2.80 22.98 -2.89
N THR A 76 -3.96 22.84 -3.53
CA THR A 76 -4.91 23.95 -3.71
C THR A 76 -5.56 24.39 -2.40
N ARG A 77 -5.65 23.51 -1.40
CA ARG A 77 -6.27 23.81 -0.10
C ARG A 77 -5.32 24.47 0.92
N GLY A 78 -4.01 24.41 0.71
CA GLY A 78 -3.00 24.94 1.63
C GLY A 78 -2.61 23.94 2.70
#